data_AF-A0A8S3J8Y0-F1
#
_entry.id   AF-A0A8S3J8Y0-F1
#
_cell.length_a   1.000
_cell.length_b   1.000
_cell.length_c   1.000
_cell.angle_alpha   90.00
_cell.angle_beta   90.00
_cell.angle_gamma   90.00
#
_symmetry.space_group_name_H-M   'P 1'
#
loop_
_entity.id
_entity.type
_entity.pdbx_description
1 polymer ?
#
loop_
_entity_poly.entity_id
_entity_poly.type
_entity_poly.pdbx_seq_one_letter_code
_entity_poly.pdbx_strand_id
1 'polypeptide(L)'
;LFVPFIFIALTSPHTLGGVIALSTWLPLASTFPQALVSGDNKVDLPIIQCHGAQDPLVQLRWARMTERIIKAMDFKHYTFNEYSDMGHSSCGREIKDVSSFIVQHLPNID
;
A
#
# COMPACT_ATOMS: atom_id res chain seq x y z
N LEU A 1 -12.58 2.30 -11.99
CA LEU A 1 -11.22 2.20 -12.54
C LEU A 1 -10.31 1.82 -11.38
N PHE A 2 -9.82 0.58 -11.33
CA PHE A 2 -8.90 0.14 -10.26
C PHE A 2 -7.51 0.71 -10.58
N VAL A 3 -7.20 1.89 -10.04
CA VAL A 3 -5.91 2.54 -10.30
C VAL A 3 -4.82 1.83 -9.50
N PRO A 4 -3.74 1.35 -10.15
CA PRO A 4 -2.73 0.55 -9.49
C PRO A 4 -1.65 1.42 -8.83
N PHE A 5 -2.02 2.15 -7.78
CA PHE A 5 -1.12 3.11 -7.11
C PHE A 5 0.15 2.47 -6.56
N ILE A 6 0.08 1.24 -6.03
CA ILE A 6 1.28 0.50 -5.59
C ILE A 6 2.22 0.27 -6.77
N PHE A 7 1.73 -0.22 -7.91
CA PHE A 7 2.58 -0.48 -9.08
C PHE A 7 3.28 0.81 -9.54
N ILE A 8 2.51 1.89 -9.71
CA ILE A 8 3.06 3.20 -10.12
C ILE A 8 4.15 3.64 -9.14
N ALA A 9 3.91 3.52 -7.84
CA ALA A 9 4.89 3.93 -6.84
C ALA A 9 6.18 3.10 -6.88
N LEU A 10 6.06 1.79 -7.09
CA LEU A 10 7.22 0.89 -7.19
C LEU A 10 8.00 1.08 -8.50
N THR A 11 7.34 1.42 -9.60
CA THR A 11 7.98 1.63 -10.90
C THR A 11 8.27 3.09 -11.23
N SER A 12 7.93 4.03 -10.34
CA SER A 12 8.21 5.46 -10.55
C SER A 12 9.71 5.74 -10.37
N PRO A 13 10.33 6.54 -11.25
CA PRO A 13 11.70 7.04 -11.05
C PRO A 13 11.76 8.19 -10.03
N HIS A 14 10.62 8.75 -9.63
CA HIS A 14 10.56 9.85 -8.68
C HIS A 14 10.46 9.34 -7.24
N THR A 15 11.12 10.04 -6.33
CA THR A 15 10.93 9.87 -4.88
C THR A 15 9.53 10.33 -4.50
N LEU A 16 8.78 9.47 -3.83
CA LEU A 16 7.41 9.74 -3.36
C LEU A 16 7.41 9.84 -1.82
N GLY A 17 6.52 10.67 -1.27
CA GLY A 17 6.38 10.81 0.19
C GLY A 17 5.70 9.62 0.87
N GLY A 18 4.95 8.82 0.12
CA GLY A 18 4.31 7.60 0.63
C GLY A 18 3.21 7.08 -0.30
N VAL A 19 2.67 5.91 0.03
CA VAL A 19 1.57 5.25 -0.69
C VAL A 19 0.47 4.88 0.29
N ILE A 20 -0.76 5.24 -0.05
CA ILE A 20 -1.96 4.80 0.65
C ILE A 20 -2.74 3.89 -0.30
N ALA A 21 -2.79 2.60 0.01
CA ALA A 21 -3.41 1.57 -0.81
C ALA A 21 -4.64 0.99 -0.12
N LEU A 22 -5.83 1.48 -0.48
CA LEU A 22 -7.10 1.06 0.11
C LEU A 22 -7.81 0.08 -0.81
N SER A 23 -8.25 -1.06 -0.27
CA SER A 23 -9.07 -2.06 -0.95
C SER A 23 -8.57 -2.42 -2.36
N THR A 24 -7.27 -2.71 -2.48
CA THR A 24 -6.56 -2.89 -3.76
C THR A 24 -5.51 -4.01 -3.69
N TRP A 25 -4.82 -4.24 -4.82
CA TRP A 25 -3.74 -5.21 -4.96
C TRP A 25 -2.63 -4.68 -5.87
N LEU A 26 -1.46 -5.31 -5.82
CA LEU A 26 -0.37 -5.10 -6.77
C LEU A 26 -0.68 -5.84 -8.08
N PRO A 27 -1.01 -5.14 -9.18
CA PRO A 27 -1.12 -5.81 -10.47
C PRO A 27 0.26 -6.25 -10.95
N LEU A 28 0.28 -7.20 -11.89
CA LEU A 28 1.51 -7.72 -12.48
C LEU A 28 2.51 -8.21 -11.41
N ALA A 29 1.99 -8.75 -10.31
CA ALA A 29 2.77 -9.28 -9.19
C ALA A 29 3.97 -10.15 -9.61
N SER A 30 3.83 -10.92 -10.69
CA SER A 30 4.88 -11.79 -11.25
C SER A 30 6.07 -11.05 -11.85
N THR A 31 5.99 -9.75 -12.10
CA THR A 31 7.10 -8.95 -12.64
C THR A 31 8.00 -8.41 -11.52
N PHE A 32 7.62 -8.56 -10.25
CA PHE A 32 8.44 -8.14 -9.12
C PHE A 32 9.28 -9.32 -8.61
N PRO A 33 10.55 -9.08 -8.23
CA PRO A 33 11.16 -7.77 -7.99
C PRO A 33 11.76 -7.07 -9.23
N GLN A 34 11.80 -7.70 -10.41
CA GLN A 34 12.53 -7.19 -11.58
C GLN A 34 12.01 -5.84 -12.11
N ALA A 35 10.72 -5.55 -11.96
CA ALA A 35 10.09 -4.30 -12.37
C ALA A 35 10.31 -3.14 -11.36
N LEU A 36 10.86 -3.43 -10.17
CA LEU A 36 11.16 -2.39 -9.19
C LEU A 36 12.23 -1.46 -9.76
N VAL A 37 11.92 -0.17 -9.84
CA VAL A 37 12.92 0.82 -10.26
C VAL A 37 13.92 1.02 -9.12
N SER A 38 15.18 0.75 -9.42
CA SER A 38 16.32 1.05 -8.54
C SER A 38 16.42 2.55 -8.32
N GLY A 39 16.57 2.96 -7.05
CA GLY A 39 16.79 4.34 -6.68
C GLY A 39 17.21 4.43 -5.22
N ASP A 40 17.95 5.47 -4.89
CA ASP A 40 18.35 5.74 -3.51
C ASP A 40 17.09 5.80 -2.62
N ASN A 41 17.09 5.05 -1.53
CA ASN A 41 16.01 5.01 -0.53
C ASN A 41 14.65 4.46 -1.03
N LYS A 42 14.59 3.74 -2.16
CA LYS A 42 13.32 3.17 -2.67
C LYS A 42 12.61 2.27 -1.65
N VAL A 43 13.38 1.46 -0.93
CA VAL A 43 12.90 0.56 0.13
C VAL A 43 12.46 1.31 1.41
N ASP A 44 12.77 2.61 1.50
CA ASP A 44 12.34 3.48 2.59
C ASP A 44 11.02 4.20 2.29
N LEU A 45 10.42 3.97 1.11
CA LEU A 45 9.11 4.50 0.77
C LEU A 45 8.06 4.02 1.79
N PRO A 46 7.36 4.93 2.50
CA PRO A 46 6.28 4.57 3.39
C PRO A 46 5.07 4.05 2.62
N ILE A 47 4.53 2.90 3.02
CA ILE A 47 3.36 2.30 2.40
C ILE A 47 2.41 1.82 3.49
N ILE A 48 1.17 2.32 3.46
CA ILE A 48 0.06 1.75 4.20
C ILE A 48 -0.89 1.06 3.23
N GLN A 49 -1.20 -0.20 3.51
CA GLN A 49 -2.21 -0.97 2.80
C GLN A 49 -3.34 -1.31 3.77
N CYS A 50 -4.57 -1.06 3.36
CA CYS A 50 -5.77 -1.21 4.17
C CYS A 50 -6.81 -2.01 3.40
N HIS A 51 -7.47 -2.97 4.05
CA HIS A 51 -8.39 -3.86 3.37
C HIS A 51 -9.55 -4.34 4.24
N GLY A 52 -10.74 -4.42 3.66
CA GLY A 52 -11.91 -5.03 4.30
C GLY A 52 -11.84 -6.56 4.25
N ALA A 53 -11.95 -7.23 5.40
CA ALA A 53 -11.86 -8.68 5.45
C ALA A 53 -13.05 -9.38 4.76
N GLN A 54 -14.17 -8.67 4.61
CA GLN A 54 -15.40 -9.16 3.98
C GLN A 54 -15.60 -8.56 2.58
N ASP A 55 -14.55 -8.00 1.96
CA ASP A 55 -14.62 -7.40 0.64
C ASP A 55 -15.03 -8.45 -0.43
N PRO A 56 -16.22 -8.31 -1.06
CA PRO A 56 -16.69 -9.27 -2.05
C PRO A 56 -16.13 -9.01 -3.46
N LEU A 57 -15.53 -7.84 -3.70
CA LEU A 57 -15.04 -7.41 -5.01
C LEU A 57 -13.54 -7.64 -5.15
N VAL A 58 -12.77 -7.13 -4.19
CA VAL A 58 -11.32 -7.29 -4.13
C VAL A 58 -11.02 -8.24 -2.98
N GLN A 59 -10.89 -9.52 -3.30
CA GLN A 59 -10.74 -10.54 -2.28
C GLN A 59 -9.47 -10.31 -1.46
N LEU A 60 -9.59 -10.39 -0.12
CA LEU A 60 -8.50 -10.17 0.83
C LEU A 60 -7.21 -10.96 0.50
N ARG A 61 -7.34 -12.14 -0.12
CA ARG A 61 -6.19 -12.94 -0.58
C ARG A 61 -5.25 -12.18 -1.53
N TRP A 62 -5.77 -11.28 -2.36
CA TRP A 62 -4.97 -10.48 -3.30
C TRP A 62 -4.21 -9.37 -2.58
N ALA A 63 -4.83 -8.77 -1.57
CA ALA A 63 -4.17 -7.84 -0.67
C ALA A 63 -3.03 -8.53 0.11
N ARG A 64 -3.28 -9.73 0.68
CA ARG A 64 -2.24 -10.54 1.35
C ARG A 64 -1.12 -10.99 0.42
N MET A 65 -1.42 -11.27 -0.84
CA MET A 65 -0.39 -11.56 -1.85
C MET A 65 0.50 -10.33 -2.09
N THR A 66 -0.11 -9.15 -2.14
CA THR A 66 0.61 -7.88 -2.27
C THR A 66 1.53 -7.64 -1.07
N GLU A 67 1.03 -7.83 0.15
CA GLU A 67 1.82 -7.77 1.38
C GLU A 67 3.06 -8.67 1.30
N ARG A 68 2.89 -9.94 0.91
CA ARG A 68 4.01 -10.90 0.83
C ARG A 68 5.08 -10.44 -0.15
N ILE A 69 4.68 -9.92 -1.31
CA ILE A 69 5.61 -9.43 -2.32
C ILE A 69 6.36 -8.20 -1.82
N ILE A 70 5.67 -7.23 -1.22
CA ILE A 70 6.30 -6.02 -0.69
C ILE A 70 7.27 -6.37 0.45
N LYS A 71 6.89 -7.25 1.37
CA LYS A 71 7.78 -7.73 2.44
C LYS A 71 9.00 -8.48 1.88
N ALA A 72 8.85 -9.25 0.81
CA ALA A 72 9.96 -9.95 0.16
C ALA A 72 10.94 -9.00 -0.58
N MET A 73 10.55 -7.74 -0.81
CA MET A 73 11.42 -6.69 -1.38
C MET A 73 12.04 -5.79 -0.30
N ASP A 74 11.96 -6.17 0.98
CA ASP A 74 12.59 -5.48 2.12
C ASP A 74 12.16 -4.01 2.31
N PHE A 75 10.92 -3.66 1.96
CA PHE A 75 10.35 -2.35 2.29
C PHE A 75 10.24 -2.16 3.81
N LYS A 76 10.99 -1.20 4.35
CA LYS A 76 11.14 -1.01 5.80
C LYS A 76 9.91 -0.39 6.46
N HIS A 77 9.18 0.43 5.70
CA HIS A 77 8.06 1.23 6.19
C HIS A 77 6.72 0.75 5.60
N TYR A 78 6.49 -0.55 5.61
CA TYR A 78 5.25 -1.17 5.13
C TYR A 78 4.33 -1.58 6.28
N THR A 79 3.06 -1.15 6.23
CA THR A 79 2.01 -1.55 7.17
C THR A 79 0.81 -2.11 6.41
N PHE A 80 0.26 -3.23 6.91
CA PHE A 80 -0.96 -3.84 6.37
C PHE A 80 -2.03 -3.99 7.46
N ASN A 81 -3.16 -3.32 7.26
CA ASN A 81 -4.28 -3.33 8.19
C ASN A 81 -5.50 -4.01 7.55
N GLU A 82 -6.07 -4.96 8.28
CA GLU A 82 -7.30 -5.66 7.90
C GLU A 82 -8.44 -5.26 8.85
N TYR A 83 -9.62 -4.99 8.29
CA TYR A 83 -10.81 -4.64 9.07
C TYR A 83 -11.85 -5.75 8.96
N SER A 84 -12.05 -6.50 10.05
CA SER A 84 -12.87 -7.72 10.13
C SER A 84 -14.32 -7.56 9.66
N ASP A 85 -14.90 -6.38 9.86
CA ASP A 85 -16.33 -6.12 9.68
C ASP A 85 -16.60 -5.20 8.47
N MET A 86 -15.60 -5.05 7.59
CA MET A 86 -15.67 -4.15 6.45
C MET A 86 -15.68 -4.93 5.14
N GLY A 87 -16.63 -4.62 4.27
CA GLY A 87 -16.69 -5.08 2.88
C GLY A 87 -15.86 -4.20 1.94
N HIS A 88 -16.34 -4.01 0.71
CA HIS A 88 -15.72 -3.05 -0.24
C HIS A 88 -16.17 -1.61 0.08
N SER A 89 -15.69 -1.08 1.19
CA SER A 89 -16.02 0.27 1.68
C SER A 89 -14.89 0.81 2.55
N SER A 90 -15.13 1.92 3.25
CA SER A 90 -14.25 2.47 4.26
C SER A 90 -14.91 2.44 5.65
N CYS A 91 -14.11 2.58 6.70
CA CYS A 91 -14.61 2.65 8.08
C CYS A 91 -13.84 3.66 8.93
N GLY A 92 -14.39 4.06 10.08
CA GLY A 92 -13.75 5.03 10.97
C GLY A 92 -12.37 4.60 11.47
N ARG A 93 -12.13 3.30 11.64
CA ARG A 93 -10.80 2.75 11.96
C ARG A 93 -9.80 3.02 10.83
N GLU A 94 -10.19 2.71 9.59
CA GLU A 94 -9.36 2.95 8.40
C GLU A 94 -9.01 4.43 8.22
N ILE A 95 -9.99 5.33 8.38
CA ILE A 95 -9.75 6.77 8.28
C ILE A 95 -8.76 7.24 9.35
N LYS A 96 -8.85 6.71 10.57
CA LYS A 96 -7.93 7.06 11.66
C LYS A 96 -6.50 6.58 11.37
N ASP A 97 -6.35 5.37 10.83
CA ASP A 97 -5.04 4.80 10.49
C ASP A 97 -4.40 5.58 9.34
N VAL A 98 -5.17 5.93 8.31
CA VAL A 98 -4.71 6.77 7.19
C VAL A 98 -4.32 8.17 7.68
N SER A 99 -5.14 8.79 8.54
CA SER A 99 -4.83 10.10 9.12
C SER A 99 -3.53 10.07 9.93
N SER A 100 -3.34 9.03 10.74
CA SER A 100 -2.11 8.85 11.53
C SER A 100 -0.89 8.65 10.63
N PHE A 101 -1.04 7.85 9.56
CA PHE A 101 0.00 7.64 8.57
C PHE A 101 0.42 8.94 7.87
N ILE A 102 -0.54 9.78 7.48
CA ILE A 102 -0.26 11.09 6.84
C ILE A 102 0.51 11.98 7.81
N VAL A 103 0.02 12.15 9.04
CA VAL A 103 0.68 13.01 10.05
C VAL A 103 2.10 12.54 10.37
N GLN A 104 2.33 11.22 10.38
CA GLN A 104 3.65 10.66 10.65
C GLN A 104 4.67 10.92 9.53
N HIS A 105 4.25 10.91 8.27
CA HIS A 105 5.18 10.94 7.12
C HIS A 105 5.18 12.26 6.33
N LEU A 106 4.19 13.13 6.56
CA LEU A 106 4.09 14.45 5.95
C LEU A 106 4.02 15.51 7.05
N PRO A 107 5.17 15.94 7.61
CA PRO A 107 5.20 16.98 8.62
C PRO A 107 4.74 18.32 8.05
N ASN A 108 4.21 19.19 8.91
CA ASN A 108 3.93 20.56 8.54
C ASN A 108 5.22 21.24 8.07
N ILE A 109 5.13 21.93 6.95
CA ILE A 109 6.19 22.82 6.48
C ILE A 109 5.79 24.20 7.00
N ASP A 110 6.55 24.70 7.98
CA ASP A 110 6.38 26.05 8.54
C ASP A 110 6.65 27.15 7.48
#